data_AF-A0A2V8UKP9-F1
#
_entry.id   AF-A0A2V8UKP9-F1
#
_cell.length_a   1.000
_cell.length_b   1.000
_cell.length_c   1.000
_cell.angle_alpha   90.00
_cell.angle_beta   90.00
_cell.angle_gamma   90.00
#
_symmetry.space_group_name_H-M   'P 1'
#
loop_
_entity.id
_entity.type
_entity.pdbx_description
1 polymer ?
#
loop_
_entity_poly.entity_id
_entity_poly.type
_entity_poly.pdbx_seq_one_letter_code
_entity_poly.pdbx_strand_id
1 'polypeptide(L)'
;MTRVPTAAERAGDFSAFGVPIFDPLTGNSDGSGRAQFADSSRATSSNPQGLNMIPQARITTQATNLLNLLPAPNLNPASPNDPNFAASGSEALDSDQYDVRGDHYATDKLHYFGRYSLANFNKNSPPAFGIAGGPSLSGLNFAGKSDVRNQNGVGALTIRLAQRC
;
A
#
# COMPACT_ATOMS: atom_id res chain seq x y z
N MET A 1 -2.65 11.45 -1.53
CA MET A 1 -3.72 11.41 -2.56
C MET A 1 -3.19 10.61 -3.74
N THR A 2 -4.03 9.80 -4.39
CA THR A 2 -3.62 8.89 -5.47
C THR A 2 -4.57 8.99 -6.65
N ARG A 3 -4.13 8.50 -7.81
CA ARG A 3 -4.93 8.42 -9.02
C ARG A 3 -5.31 6.96 -9.27
N VAL A 4 -6.58 6.72 -9.57
CA VAL A 4 -7.11 5.40 -9.96
C VAL A 4 -7.77 5.48 -11.35
N PRO A 5 -7.84 4.38 -12.10
CA PRO A 5 -8.44 4.39 -13.44
C PRO A 5 -9.91 4.82 -13.41
N THR A 6 -10.24 5.80 -14.24
CA THR A 6 -11.63 6.25 -14.48
C THR A 6 -12.44 5.18 -15.23
N ALA A 7 -13.77 5.32 -15.27
CA ALA A 7 -14.61 4.38 -16.03
C ALA A 7 -14.25 4.34 -17.53
N ALA A 8 -13.92 5.50 -18.10
CA ALA A 8 -13.45 5.60 -19.50
C ALA A 8 -12.13 4.84 -19.69
N GLU A 9 -11.14 5.05 -18.81
CA GLU A 9 -9.86 4.34 -18.87
C GLU A 9 -10.00 2.84 -18.69
N ARG A 10 -10.91 2.38 -17.80
CA ARG A 10 -11.22 0.95 -17.64
C ARG A 10 -11.84 0.34 -18.89
N ALA A 11 -12.56 1.14 -19.68
CA ALA A 11 -13.07 0.77 -20.99
C ALA A 11 -12.05 0.99 -22.13
N GLY A 12 -10.81 1.35 -21.80
CA GLY A 12 -9.73 1.58 -22.77
C GLY A 12 -9.83 2.90 -23.54
N ASP A 13 -10.61 3.87 -23.07
CA ASP A 13 -10.67 5.22 -23.64
C ASP A 13 -9.70 6.15 -22.91
N PHE A 14 -8.69 6.60 -23.64
CA PHE A 14 -7.65 7.51 -23.17
C PHE A 14 -7.70 8.86 -23.92
N SER A 15 -8.79 9.15 -24.64
CA SER A 15 -8.92 10.39 -25.41
C SER A 15 -8.83 11.66 -24.54
N ALA A 16 -9.22 11.57 -23.27
CA ALA A 16 -9.15 12.67 -22.32
C ALA A 16 -7.72 13.21 -22.08
N PHE A 17 -6.68 12.41 -22.26
CA PHE A 17 -5.30 12.82 -22.00
C PHE A 17 -4.67 13.67 -23.13
N GLY A 18 -5.28 13.69 -24.31
CA GLY A 18 -4.75 14.42 -25.47
C GLY A 18 -3.42 13.91 -26.03
N VAL A 19 -2.94 12.76 -25.55
CA VAL A 19 -1.69 12.12 -26.01
C VAL A 19 -2.03 10.92 -26.90
N PRO A 20 -1.49 10.84 -28.14
CA PRO A 20 -1.66 9.70 -29.01
C PRO A 20 -1.14 8.40 -28.39
N ILE A 21 -1.96 7.34 -28.39
CA ILE A 21 -1.55 5.98 -28.05
C ILE A 21 -1.52 5.09 -29.29
N PHE A 22 -0.47 4.29 -29.45
CA PHE A 22 -0.18 3.56 -30.70
C PHE A 22 -0.31 2.05 -30.53
N ASP A 23 -0.85 1.39 -31.55
CA ASP A 23 -1.04 -0.06 -31.59
C ASP A 23 0.29 -0.79 -31.85
N PRO A 24 0.82 -1.59 -30.90
CA PRO A 24 2.06 -2.32 -31.07
C PRO A 24 1.99 -3.44 -32.12
N LEU A 25 0.78 -3.86 -32.54
CA LEU A 25 0.58 -4.88 -33.58
C LEU A 25 0.62 -4.31 -35.01
N THR A 26 0.88 -3.01 -35.15
CA THR A 26 0.96 -2.31 -36.43
C THR A 26 2.36 -1.72 -36.64
N GLY A 27 2.64 -1.26 -37.86
CA GLY A 27 3.93 -0.65 -38.19
C GLY A 27 5.11 -1.62 -38.14
N ASN A 28 6.31 -1.07 -37.97
CA ASN A 28 7.56 -1.81 -37.93
C ASN A 28 7.92 -2.27 -36.51
N SER A 29 8.78 -3.29 -36.42
CA SER A 29 9.26 -3.84 -35.13
C SER A 29 10.02 -2.82 -34.28
N ASP A 30 10.65 -1.82 -34.92
CA ASP A 30 11.32 -0.70 -34.25
C ASP A 30 10.36 0.39 -33.72
N GLY A 31 9.06 0.23 -33.98
CA GLY A 31 8.00 1.15 -33.56
C GLY A 31 7.68 2.27 -34.55
N SER A 32 8.42 2.39 -35.65
CA SER A 32 8.11 3.36 -36.70
C SER A 32 6.83 2.97 -37.45
N GLY A 33 6.03 3.96 -37.85
CA GLY A 33 4.82 3.75 -38.65
C GLY A 33 3.65 3.05 -37.94
N ARG A 34 3.64 2.98 -36.60
CA ARG A 34 2.50 2.44 -35.85
C ARG A 34 1.24 3.28 -36.06
N ALA A 35 0.12 2.61 -36.27
CA ALA A 35 -1.18 3.24 -36.29
C ALA A 35 -1.59 3.65 -34.86
N GLN A 36 -2.21 4.81 -34.73
CA GLN A 36 -2.83 5.21 -33.47
C GLN A 36 -4.03 4.28 -33.19
N PHE A 37 -4.25 3.93 -31.91
CA PHE A 37 -5.46 3.23 -31.54
C PHE A 37 -6.69 4.06 -31.88
N ALA A 38 -7.65 3.42 -32.54
CA ALA A 38 -8.93 4.00 -32.88
C ALA A 38 -10.04 2.96 -32.72
N ASP A 39 -11.20 3.39 -32.23
CA ASP A 39 -12.41 2.58 -32.19
C ASP A 39 -13.61 3.41 -32.68
N SER A 40 -13.87 3.34 -33.98
CA SER A 40 -14.93 4.09 -34.63
C SER A 40 -16.34 3.73 -34.13
N SER A 41 -16.53 2.55 -33.54
CA SER A 41 -17.82 2.14 -32.96
C SER A 41 -18.18 2.93 -31.70
N ARG A 42 -17.18 3.55 -31.05
CA ARG A 42 -17.34 4.38 -29.86
C ARG A 42 -16.99 5.85 -30.12
N ALA A 43 -16.99 6.28 -31.38
CA ALA A 43 -16.80 7.67 -31.75
C ALA A 43 -17.86 8.57 -31.10
N THR A 44 -17.45 9.76 -30.68
CA THR A 44 -18.32 10.78 -30.09
C THR A 44 -18.31 12.04 -30.95
N SER A 45 -19.19 12.99 -30.68
CA SER A 45 -19.18 14.29 -31.40
C SER A 45 -17.86 15.07 -31.19
N SER A 46 -17.22 14.91 -30.04
CA SER A 46 -15.91 15.51 -29.74
C SER A 46 -14.71 14.68 -30.22
N ASN A 47 -14.91 13.38 -30.50
CA ASN A 47 -13.91 12.47 -31.03
C ASN A 47 -14.52 11.60 -32.14
N PRO A 48 -14.77 12.17 -33.33
CA PRO A 48 -15.53 11.52 -34.40
C PRO A 48 -14.80 10.32 -35.03
N GLN A 49 -13.49 10.23 -34.82
CA GLN A 49 -12.66 9.12 -35.29
C GLN A 49 -12.42 8.05 -34.22
N GLY A 50 -12.89 8.27 -32.99
CA GLY A 50 -12.65 7.36 -31.85
C GLY A 50 -11.16 7.19 -31.54
N LEU A 51 -10.33 8.22 -31.74
CA LEU A 51 -8.89 8.17 -31.51
C LEU A 51 -8.58 7.97 -30.02
N ASN A 52 -7.45 7.33 -29.72
CA ASN A 52 -7.01 7.00 -28.36
C ASN A 52 -7.94 6.04 -27.62
N MET A 53 -8.68 5.22 -28.35
CA MET A 53 -9.57 4.21 -27.78
C MET A 53 -9.08 2.82 -28.19
N ILE A 54 -8.69 2.00 -27.22
CA ILE A 54 -8.32 0.60 -27.44
C ILE A 54 -9.61 -0.20 -27.71
N PRO A 55 -9.78 -0.87 -28.86
CA PRO A 55 -10.99 -1.63 -29.16
C PRO A 55 -11.35 -2.64 -28.07
N GLN A 56 -12.64 -2.73 -27.69
CA GLN A 56 -13.05 -3.59 -26.56
C GLN A 56 -12.66 -5.06 -26.75
N ALA A 57 -12.70 -5.58 -27.98
CA ALA A 57 -12.30 -6.94 -28.30
C ALA A 57 -10.82 -7.25 -27.99
N ARG A 58 -9.99 -6.20 -27.78
CA ARG A 58 -8.57 -6.31 -27.42
C ARG A 58 -8.33 -6.25 -25.92
N ILE A 59 -9.37 -5.99 -25.12
CA ILE A 59 -9.29 -5.94 -23.66
C ILE A 59 -9.69 -7.32 -23.12
N THR A 60 -8.76 -7.98 -22.46
CA THR A 60 -8.99 -9.32 -21.92
C THR A 60 -9.84 -9.25 -20.65
N THR A 61 -10.63 -10.31 -20.40
CA THR A 61 -11.46 -10.41 -19.19
C THR A 61 -10.61 -10.42 -17.91
N GLN A 62 -9.38 -10.94 -17.98
CA GLN A 62 -8.43 -10.92 -16.87
C GLN A 62 -8.03 -9.48 -16.51
N ALA A 63 -7.77 -8.64 -17.52
CA ALA A 63 -7.45 -7.23 -17.30
C ALA A 63 -8.64 -6.49 -16.67
N THR A 64 -9.87 -6.71 -17.17
CA THR A 64 -11.06 -6.08 -16.58
C THR A 64 -11.31 -6.54 -15.15
N ASN A 65 -11.10 -7.82 -14.84
CA ASN A 65 -11.28 -8.36 -13.49
C ASN A 65 -10.28 -7.73 -12.51
N LEU A 66 -9.02 -7.54 -12.92
CA LEU A 66 -8.02 -6.86 -12.10
C LEU A 66 -8.39 -5.39 -11.86
N LEU A 67 -8.81 -4.67 -12.90
CA LEU A 67 -9.23 -3.27 -12.77
C LEU A 67 -10.47 -3.10 -11.89
N ASN A 68 -11.36 -4.10 -11.85
CA ASN A 68 -12.54 -4.10 -10.98
C ASN A 68 -12.21 -4.25 -9.50
N LEU A 69 -11.01 -4.73 -9.14
CA LEU A 69 -10.55 -4.73 -7.75
C LEU A 69 -10.19 -3.32 -7.26
N LEU A 70 -9.86 -2.41 -8.17
CA LEU A 70 -9.54 -1.03 -7.82
C LEU A 70 -10.82 -0.23 -7.57
N PRO A 71 -10.86 0.62 -6.52
CA PRO A 71 -11.99 1.49 -6.26
C PRO A 71 -12.19 2.50 -7.40
N ALA A 72 -13.43 2.89 -7.63
CA ALA A 72 -13.74 3.98 -8.55
C ALA A 72 -13.21 5.32 -8.01
N PRO A 73 -12.86 6.27 -8.87
CA PRO A 73 -12.56 7.64 -8.46
C PRO A 73 -13.70 8.22 -7.61
N ASN A 74 -13.36 8.99 -6.58
CA ASN A 74 -14.32 9.69 -5.73
C ASN A 74 -14.06 11.21 -5.64
N LEU A 75 -13.08 11.70 -6.39
CA LEU A 75 -12.81 13.11 -6.62
C LEU A 75 -12.94 13.42 -8.11
N ASN A 76 -13.30 14.65 -8.44
CA ASN A 76 -13.44 15.11 -9.83
C ASN A 76 -12.47 16.26 -10.10
N PRO A 77 -11.18 15.98 -10.37
CA PRO A 77 -10.20 17.01 -10.63
C PRO A 77 -10.40 17.65 -12.01
N ALA A 78 -9.78 18.82 -12.21
CA ALA A 78 -9.87 19.56 -13.47
C ALA A 78 -9.01 18.93 -14.59
N SER A 79 -7.85 18.36 -14.25
CA SER A 79 -7.00 17.65 -15.21
C SER A 79 -7.17 16.14 -15.07
N PRO A 80 -7.19 15.38 -16.19
CA PRO A 80 -7.26 13.93 -16.15
C PRO A 80 -6.03 13.30 -15.47
N ASN A 81 -4.89 14.00 -15.38
CA ASN A 81 -3.68 13.50 -14.74
C ASN A 81 -3.65 13.70 -13.21
N ASP A 82 -4.55 14.52 -12.67
CA ASP A 82 -4.55 14.85 -11.26
C ASP A 82 -5.06 13.68 -10.40
N PRO A 83 -4.70 13.63 -9.11
CA PRO A 83 -5.26 12.67 -8.16
C PRO A 83 -6.80 12.75 -8.12
N ASN A 84 -7.46 11.64 -8.40
CA ASN A 84 -8.92 11.52 -8.48
C ASN A 84 -9.50 10.60 -7.39
N PHE A 85 -8.67 10.17 -6.43
CA PHE A 85 -9.08 9.29 -5.35
C PHE A 85 -8.50 9.68 -4.00
N ALA A 86 -9.36 9.67 -2.98
CA ALA A 86 -8.99 9.82 -1.59
C ALA A 86 -9.67 8.74 -0.74
N ALA A 87 -8.89 8.11 0.14
CA ALA A 87 -9.39 7.19 1.15
C ALA A 87 -8.99 7.70 2.54
N SER A 88 -9.83 7.40 3.52
CA SER A 88 -9.61 7.70 4.94
C SER A 88 -9.89 6.45 5.77
N GLY A 89 -9.33 6.45 6.98
CA GLY A 89 -9.35 5.30 7.88
C GLY A 89 -8.41 5.54 9.05
N SER A 90 -8.49 4.68 10.05
CA SER A 90 -7.66 4.74 11.25
C SER A 90 -6.70 3.56 11.30
N GLU A 91 -5.53 3.81 11.88
CA GLU A 91 -4.62 2.76 12.33
C GLU A 91 -5.05 2.29 13.73
N ALA A 92 -5.05 0.97 13.94
CA ALA A 92 -5.13 0.37 15.27
C ALA A 92 -3.75 -0.17 15.67
N LEU A 93 -3.32 0.14 16.89
CA LEU A 93 -2.10 -0.39 17.49
C LEU A 93 -2.45 -0.96 18.87
N ASP A 94 -2.46 -2.29 18.98
CA ASP A 94 -2.64 -3.02 20.22
C ASP A 94 -1.28 -3.42 20.77
N SER A 95 -1.06 -3.15 22.07
CA SER A 95 0.24 -3.37 22.73
C SER A 95 0.06 -4.08 24.06
N ASP A 96 0.54 -5.32 24.15
CA ASP A 96 0.50 -6.12 25.36
C ASP A 96 1.90 -6.33 25.91
N GLN A 97 2.14 -5.92 27.16
CA GLN A 97 3.46 -6.00 27.79
C GLN A 97 3.37 -6.79 29.09
N TYR A 98 4.30 -7.73 29.24
CA TYR A 98 4.45 -8.56 30.42
C TYR A 98 5.86 -8.44 30.98
N ASP A 99 5.95 -8.30 32.29
CA ASP A 99 7.22 -8.23 32.99
C ASP A 99 7.19 -9.12 34.23
N VAL A 100 8.25 -9.90 34.41
CA VAL A 100 8.49 -10.64 35.64
C VAL A 100 9.88 -10.35 36.15
N ARG A 101 9.97 -10.09 37.46
CA ARG A 101 11.22 -9.88 38.16
C ARG A 101 11.27 -10.78 39.39
N GLY A 102 12.41 -11.43 39.57
CA GLY A 102 12.75 -12.17 40.77
C GLY A 102 14.02 -11.63 41.40
N ASP A 103 13.97 -11.36 42.69
CA ASP A 103 15.09 -10.90 43.51
C ASP A 103 15.39 -11.95 44.58
N HIS A 104 16.67 -12.21 44.86
CA HIS A 104 17.07 -13.17 45.89
C HIS A 104 18.33 -12.72 46.63
N TYR A 105 18.25 -12.77 47.95
CA TYR A 105 19.37 -12.57 48.86
C TYR A 105 19.97 -13.93 49.21
N ALA A 106 21.04 -14.32 48.51
CA ALA A 106 21.73 -15.57 48.79
C ALA A 106 22.52 -15.51 50.11
N THR A 107 23.07 -14.34 50.46
CA THR A 107 23.67 -14.05 51.77
C THR A 107 23.54 -12.54 52.05
N ASP A 108 23.87 -12.10 53.27
CA ASP A 108 23.96 -10.66 53.61
C ASP A 108 24.93 -9.88 52.70
N LYS A 109 25.85 -10.58 52.03
CA LYS A 109 26.87 -10.02 51.14
C LYS A 109 26.58 -10.26 49.66
N LEU A 110 25.58 -11.08 49.32
CA LEU A 110 25.30 -11.54 47.96
C LEU A 110 23.81 -11.39 47.62
N HIS A 111 23.51 -10.49 46.69
CA HIS A 111 22.16 -10.26 46.18
C HIS A 111 22.17 -10.39 44.66
N TYR A 112 21.22 -11.14 44.10
CA TYR A 112 21.03 -11.22 42.65
C TYR A 112 19.58 -10.99 42.28
N PHE A 113 19.38 -10.55 41.05
CA PHE A 113 18.07 -10.48 40.44
C PHE A 113 18.10 -10.93 38.99
N GLY A 114 16.94 -11.39 38.52
CA GLY A 114 16.64 -11.63 37.12
C GLY A 114 15.34 -10.94 36.74
N ARG A 115 15.28 -10.45 35.50
CA ARG A 115 14.08 -9.87 34.90
C ARG A 115 13.90 -10.46 33.51
N TYR A 116 12.66 -10.81 33.19
CA TYR A 116 12.26 -11.17 31.84
C TYR A 116 11.07 -10.30 31.43
N SER A 117 11.19 -9.70 30.24
CA SER A 117 10.20 -8.79 29.68
C SER A 117 9.77 -9.29 28.32
N LEU A 118 8.47 -9.17 28.04
CA LEU A 118 7.84 -9.53 26.79
C LEU A 118 6.91 -8.41 26.35
N ALA A 119 6.91 -8.08 25.06
CA ALA A 119 6.01 -7.10 24.48
C ALA A 119 5.50 -7.60 23.13
N ASN A 120 4.19 -7.67 22.97
CA ASN A 120 3.53 -7.93 21.69
C ASN A 120 2.95 -6.61 21.16
N PHE A 121 3.16 -6.35 19.88
CA PHE A 121 2.63 -5.20 19.17
C PHE A 121 1.90 -5.69 17.92
N ASN A 122 0.58 -5.47 17.87
CA ASN A 122 -0.22 -5.73 16.68
C ASN A 122 -0.66 -4.39 16.09
N LYS A 123 -0.26 -4.14 14.85
CA LYS A 123 -0.60 -2.92 14.12
C LYS A 123 -1.41 -3.27 12.89
N ASN A 124 -2.61 -2.72 12.77
CA ASN A 124 -3.49 -2.90 11.63
C ASN A 124 -3.87 -1.54 11.03
N SER A 125 -3.53 -1.34 9.76
CA SER A 125 -3.86 -0.13 9.00
C SER A 125 -4.44 -0.53 7.65
N PRO A 126 -5.71 -0.19 7.34
CA PRO A 126 -6.30 -0.56 6.07
C PRO A 126 -5.58 0.17 4.90
N PRO A 127 -5.26 -0.54 3.80
CA PRO A 127 -4.64 0.09 2.63
C PRO A 127 -5.66 0.89 1.81
N ALA A 128 -5.18 1.85 1.01
CA ALA A 128 -6.04 2.78 0.28
C ALA A 128 -7.03 2.14 -0.72
N PHE A 129 -6.70 0.97 -1.29
CA PHE A 129 -7.57 0.26 -2.24
C PHE A 129 -8.24 -0.98 -1.63
N GLY A 130 -8.32 -1.07 -0.29
CA GLY A 130 -8.97 -2.18 0.39
C GLY A 130 -8.30 -3.52 0.07
N ILE A 131 -9.08 -4.50 -0.41
CA ILE A 131 -8.55 -5.84 -0.71
C ILE A 131 -7.50 -5.85 -1.82
N ALA A 132 -7.52 -4.86 -2.71
CA ALA A 132 -6.53 -4.71 -3.78
C ALA A 132 -5.17 -4.21 -3.24
N GLY A 133 -5.07 -3.88 -1.96
CA GLY A 133 -3.88 -3.33 -1.34
C GLY A 133 -3.73 -1.84 -1.64
N GLY A 134 -2.50 -1.40 -1.92
CA GLY A 134 -2.19 -0.01 -2.22
C GLY A 134 -1.43 0.71 -1.10
N PRO A 135 -1.16 2.02 -1.30
CA PRO A 135 -0.36 2.80 -0.37
C PRO A 135 -1.08 3.01 0.96
N SER A 136 -0.32 3.51 1.94
CA SER A 136 -0.88 3.94 3.21
C SER A 136 -1.80 5.14 3.04
N LEU A 137 -2.76 5.25 3.95
CA LEU A 137 -3.66 6.39 3.99
C LEU A 137 -2.88 7.66 4.36
N SER A 138 -3.44 8.82 3.99
CA SER A 138 -2.79 10.10 4.28
C SER A 138 -2.57 10.28 5.78
N GLY A 139 -1.33 10.57 6.19
CA GLY A 139 -0.96 10.70 7.60
C GLY A 139 -0.65 9.37 8.31
N LEU A 140 -0.90 8.23 7.67
CA LEU A 140 -0.45 6.92 8.16
C LEU A 140 0.80 6.51 7.38
N ASN A 141 1.83 6.02 8.07
CA ASN A 141 3.09 5.58 7.46
C ASN A 141 3.12 4.07 7.17
N PHE A 142 1.97 3.39 7.28
CA PHE A 142 1.87 1.95 7.16
C PHE A 142 0.54 1.53 6.52
N ALA A 143 0.58 0.45 5.74
CA ALA A 143 -0.57 -0.19 5.12
C ALA A 143 -0.44 -1.70 5.29
N GLY A 144 -1.45 -2.34 5.87
CA GLY A 144 -1.49 -3.77 6.13
C GLY A 144 -1.53 -4.12 7.61
N LYS A 145 -1.08 -5.33 7.93
CA LYS A 145 -1.00 -5.87 9.29
C LYS A 145 0.46 -6.17 9.64
N SER A 146 0.89 -5.75 10.83
CA SER A 146 2.20 -6.05 11.40
C SER A 146 2.01 -6.67 12.78
N ASP A 147 2.70 -7.78 13.03
CA ASP A 147 2.71 -8.49 14.29
C ASP A 147 4.16 -8.65 14.74
N VAL A 148 4.50 -8.06 15.89
CA VAL A 148 5.87 -8.02 16.41
C VAL A 148 5.87 -8.46 17.86
N ARG A 149 6.75 -9.40 18.20
CA ARG A 149 7.00 -9.84 19.56
C ARG A 149 8.44 -9.58 19.98
N ASN A 150 8.61 -8.67 20.93
CA ASN A 150 9.90 -8.33 21.54
C ASN A 150 10.06 -9.08 22.86
N GLN A 151 11.26 -9.58 23.11
CA GLN A 151 11.60 -10.28 24.36
C GLN A 151 13.00 -9.87 24.80
N ASN A 152 13.18 -9.69 26.11
CA ASN A 152 14.48 -9.39 26.70
C ASN A 152 14.63 -10.03 28.07
N GLY A 153 15.85 -10.44 28.40
CA GLY A 153 16.23 -10.94 29.71
C GLY A 153 17.40 -10.16 30.26
N VAL A 154 17.35 -9.79 31.54
CA VAL A 154 18.44 -9.09 32.24
C VAL A 154 18.70 -9.77 33.58
N GLY A 155 19.96 -9.94 33.92
CA GLY A 155 20.38 -10.40 35.24
C GLY A 155 21.51 -9.54 35.79
N ALA A 156 21.56 -9.38 37.11
CA ALA A 156 22.69 -8.74 37.77
C ALA A 156 22.97 -9.33 39.16
N LEU A 157 24.20 -9.13 39.63
CA LEU A 157 24.70 -9.57 40.92
C LEU A 157 25.35 -8.39 41.65
N THR A 158 25.15 -8.31 42.95
CA THR A 158 25.81 -7.35 43.83
C THR A 158 26.52 -8.07 44.96
N ILE A 159 27.79 -7.73 45.18
CA ILE A 159 28.65 -8.28 46.23
C ILE A 159 29.13 -7.15 47.14
N ARG A 160 28.98 -7.31 48.46
CA ARG A 160 29.61 -6.43 49.45
C ARG A 160 30.89 -7.06 49.98
N LEU A 161 32.02 -6.40 49.75
CA LEU A 161 33.31 -6.74 50.34
C LEU A 161 33.47 -6.01 51.69
N ALA A 162 33.95 -6.71 52.71
CA ALA A 162 34.34 -6.06 53.96
C ALA A 162 35.65 -5.28 53.73
N GLN A 163 35.67 -3.99 54.04
CA GLN A 163 36.93 -3.26 54.15
C GLN A 163 37.71 -3.86 55.33
N ARG A 164 38.90 -4.39 55.05
CA ARG A 164 39.86 -4.70 56.12
C ARG A 164 40.43 -3.36 56.59
N CYS A 165 40.20 -3.03 57.87
CA CYS A 165 40.91 -1.97 58.56
C CYS A 165 42.36 -2.38 58.82
#